data_AF-A0A5B0GN22-F1
#
_entry.id   AF-A0A5B0GN22-F1
#
_cell.length_a   1.000
_cell.length_b   1.000
_cell.length_c   1.000
_cell.angle_alpha   90.00
_cell.angle_beta   90.00
_cell.angle_gamma   90.00
#
_symmetry.space_group_name_H-M   'P 1'
#
loop_
_entity.id
_entity.type
_entity.pdbx_description
1 polymer ?
#
loop_
_entity_poly.entity_id
_entity_poly.type
_entity_poly.pdbx_seq_one_letter_code
_entity_poly.pdbx_strand_id
1 'polypeptide(L)'
;MMYPLVLDLADDKIPVAVTCRVLGFSKQAFYQWRAKPVSDRDYDDAHLINAAFDVHHDDPEFGYRFIADELATQGHTASRTRVG
;
A
#
# COMPACT_ATOMS: atom_id res chain seq x y z
N MET A 1 -0.36 8.68 -2.16
CA MET A 1 0.51 9.67 -1.49
C MET A 1 1.75 9.91 -2.35
N MET A 2 2.23 11.14 -2.49
CA MET A 2 3.38 11.48 -3.38
C MET A 2 4.73 11.51 -2.63
N TYR A 3 4.77 11.16 -1.35
CA TYR A 3 6.02 11.11 -0.58
C TYR A 3 7.07 10.09 -1.07
N PRO A 4 6.71 8.93 -1.65
CA PRO A 4 7.69 8.02 -2.28
C PRO A 4 8.51 8.71 -3.38
N LEU A 5 7.89 9.58 -4.18
CA LEU A 5 8.58 10.35 -5.22
C LEU A 5 9.70 11.25 -4.64
N VAL A 6 9.58 11.68 -3.39
CA VAL A 6 10.63 12.46 -2.72
C VAL A 6 11.86 11.59 -2.42
N LEU A 7 11.69 10.29 -2.19
CA LEU A 7 12.79 9.34 -2.03
C LEU A 7 13.47 9.07 -3.37
N ASP A 8 12.69 8.78 -4.41
CA ASP A 8 13.21 8.48 -5.76
C ASP A 8 14.08 9.64 -6.27
N LEU A 9 13.60 10.88 -6.13
CA LEU A 9 14.35 12.06 -6.54
C LEU A 9 15.58 12.31 -5.64
N ALA A 10 15.52 11.94 -4.36
CA ALA A 10 16.68 12.03 -3.48
C ALA A 10 17.79 11.03 -3.86
N ASP A 11 17.43 9.85 -4.36
CA ASP A 11 18.38 8.87 -4.90
C ASP A 11 19.07 9.43 -6.16
N ASP A 12 18.34 10.18 -6.99
CA ASP A 12 18.84 10.96 -8.13
C ASP A 12 19.63 12.24 -7.72
N LYS A 13 19.97 12.38 -6.44
CA LYS A 13 20.70 13.53 -5.86
C LYS A 13 19.95 14.86 -5.91
N ILE A 14 18.63 14.84 -6.13
CA ILE A 14 17.80 16.03 -6.05
C ILE A 14 17.53 16.34 -4.56
N PRO A 15 17.78 17.57 -4.10
CA PRO A 15 17.59 17.88 -2.68
C PRO A 15 16.12 17.73 -2.26
N VAL A 16 15.88 16.94 -1.21
CA VAL A 16 14.56 16.77 -0.56
C VAL A 16 13.86 18.12 -0.31
N ALA A 17 14.61 19.14 0.10
CA ALA A 17 14.06 20.47 0.34
C ALA A 17 13.45 21.14 -0.91
N VAL A 18 14.04 20.89 -2.09
CA VAL A 18 13.54 21.39 -3.38
C VAL A 18 12.30 20.61 -3.77
N THR A 19 12.35 19.28 -3.70
CA THR A 19 11.22 18.42 -4.03
C THR A 19 10.02 18.69 -3.14
N CYS A 20 10.20 18.74 -1.81
CA CYS A 20 9.11 19.08 -0.89
C CYS A 20 8.49 20.45 -1.21
N ARG A 21 9.30 21.46 -1.58
CA ARG A 21 8.79 22.78 -1.95
C ARG A 21 7.96 22.73 -3.24
N VAL A 22 8.45 22.03 -4.27
CA VAL A 22 7.77 21.88 -5.56
C VAL A 22 6.44 21.12 -5.39
N LEU A 23 6.43 20.09 -4.56
CA LEU A 23 5.24 19.28 -4.29
C LEU A 23 4.30 19.90 -3.24
N GLY A 24 4.66 21.04 -2.65
CA GLY A 24 3.83 21.74 -1.66
C GLY A 24 3.81 21.09 -0.27
N PHE A 25 4.77 20.24 0.06
CA PHE A 25 4.90 19.60 1.37
C PHE A 25 5.90 20.32 2.28
N SER A 26 5.67 20.25 3.60
CA SER A 26 6.71 20.64 4.55
C SER A 26 7.75 19.53 4.67
N LYS A 27 9.02 19.90 4.89
CA LYS A 27 10.08 18.93 5.19
C LYS A 27 9.74 18.10 6.44
N GLN A 28 9.08 18.71 7.43
CA GLN A 28 8.67 18.03 8.66
C GLN A 28 7.67 16.91 8.36
N ALA A 29 6.65 17.19 7.53
CA ALA A 29 5.65 16.18 7.14
C ALA A 29 6.31 15.02 6.38
N PHE A 30 7.27 15.31 5.50
CA PHE A 30 8.03 14.26 4.82
C PHE A 30 8.83 13.39 5.80
N TYR A 31 9.55 13.97 6.76
CA TYR A 31 10.31 13.17 7.72
C TYR A 31 9.43 12.41 8.72
N GLN A 32 8.28 12.97 9.10
CA GLN A 32 7.28 12.25 9.90
C GLN A 32 6.72 11.04 9.15
N TRP A 33 6.36 11.21 7.88
CA TRP A 33 5.96 10.11 7.02
C TRP A 33 7.10 9.09 6.87
N ARG A 34 8.34 9.54 6.63
CA ARG A 34 9.50 8.65 6.44
C ARG A 34 9.77 7.77 7.66
N ALA A 35 9.41 8.20 8.87
CA ALA A 35 9.55 7.41 10.09
C ALA A 35 8.57 6.21 10.14
N LYS A 36 7.38 6.35 9.53
CA LYS A 36 6.39 5.29 9.38
C LYS A 36 5.69 5.42 8.02
N PRO A 37 6.36 5.02 6.93
CA PRO A 37 5.91 5.35 5.56
C PRO A 37 4.71 4.50 5.11
N VAL A 38 4.52 3.36 5.77
CA VAL A 38 3.38 2.45 5.57
C VAL A 38 2.55 2.49 6.85
N SER A 39 1.27 2.83 6.73
CA SER A 39 0.35 2.72 7.86
C SER A 39 0.03 1.25 8.12
N ASP A 40 -0.34 0.90 9.36
CA ASP A 40 -0.74 -0.48 9.68
C ASP A 40 -1.90 -0.93 8.78
N ARG A 41 -2.77 0.02 8.39
CA ARG A 41 -3.87 -0.21 7.44
C ARG A 41 -3.37 -0.54 6.04
N ASP A 42 -2.39 0.20 5.52
CA ASP A 42 -1.84 -0.07 4.18
C ASP A 42 -1.04 -1.38 4.16
N TYR A 43 -0.42 -1.74 5.29
CA TYR A 43 0.23 -3.03 5.47
C TYR A 43 -0.77 -4.19 5.44
N ASP A 44 -1.86 -4.07 6.21
CA ASP A 44 -2.94 -5.06 6.23
C ASP A 44 -3.62 -5.21 4.86
N ASP A 45 -3.88 -4.08 4.17
CA ASP A 45 -4.49 -4.08 2.84
C ASP A 45 -3.54 -4.72 1.82
N ALA A 46 -2.22 -4.45 1.88
CA ALA A 46 -1.24 -5.10 1.01
C ALA A 46 -1.16 -6.62 1.25
N HIS A 47 -1.19 -7.06 2.52
CA HIS A 47 -1.25 -8.49 2.86
C HIS A 47 -2.52 -9.16 2.37
N LEU A 48 -3.67 -8.49 2.49
CA LEU A 48 -4.94 -9.00 1.97
C LEU A 48 -4.92 -9.14 0.44
N ILE A 49 -4.36 -8.16 -0.27
CA ILE A 49 -4.23 -8.19 -1.72
C ILE A 49 -3.29 -9.32 -2.16
N ASN A 50 -2.16 -9.51 -1.45
CA ASN A 50 -1.24 -10.60 -1.75
C ASN A 50 -1.89 -11.96 -1.51
N ALA A 51 -2.61 -12.16 -0.40
CA ALA A 51 -3.34 -13.39 -0.13
C ALA A 51 -4.44 -13.65 -1.19
N ALA A 52 -5.13 -12.59 -1.66
CA ALA A 52 -6.10 -12.71 -2.75
C ALA A 52 -5.44 -13.14 -4.07
N PHE A 53 -4.24 -12.60 -4.33
CA PHE A 53 -3.45 -12.95 -5.51
C PHE A 53 -2.97 -14.40 -5.45
N ASP A 54 -2.49 -14.86 -4.30
CA ASP A 54 -2.03 -16.24 -4.10
C ASP A 54 -3.18 -17.24 -4.31
N VAL A 55 -4.36 -16.98 -3.71
CA VAL A 55 -5.56 -17.81 -3.93
C VAL A 55 -5.99 -17.82 -5.39
N HIS A 56 -5.93 -16.67 -6.08
CA HIS A 56 -6.27 -16.59 -7.49
C HIS A 56 -5.23 -17.25 -8.40
N HIS A 57 -3.95 -17.25 -8.01
CA HIS A 57 -2.91 -17.94 -8.75
C HIS A 57 -3.12 -19.46 -8.68
N ASP A 58 -3.45 -19.99 -7.50
CA ASP A 58 -3.68 -21.42 -7.31
C ASP A 58 -4.93 -21.89 -8.08
N ASP A 59 -5.97 -21.04 -8.18
CA ASP A 59 -7.25 -21.37 -8.81
C ASP A 59 -7.82 -20.23 -9.70
N PRO A 60 -7.24 -20.00 -10.89
CA PRO A 60 -7.55 -18.85 -11.74
C PRO A 60 -8.95 -18.89 -12.39
N GLU A 61 -9.61 -20.05 -12.40
CA GLU A 61 -10.94 -20.22 -13.00
C GLU A 61 -12.08 -19.71 -12.10
N PHE A 62 -11.82 -19.45 -10.81
CA PHE A 62 -12.85 -19.07 -9.85
C PHE A 62 -12.93 -17.54 -9.63
N GLY A 63 -14.16 -17.03 -9.59
CA GLY A 63 -14.45 -15.60 -9.42
C GLY A 63 -14.38 -15.10 -7.96
N TYR A 64 -14.54 -13.79 -7.77
CA TYR A 64 -14.35 -13.04 -6.51
C TYR A 64 -15.00 -13.61 -5.23
N ARG A 65 -16.07 -14.42 -5.34
CA ARG A 65 -16.73 -15.06 -4.18
C ARG A 65 -15.89 -16.18 -3.59
N PHE A 66 -15.25 -16.97 -4.44
CA PHE A 66 -14.36 -18.04 -4.01
C PHE A 66 -13.13 -17.47 -3.29
N ILE A 67 -12.54 -16.41 -3.86
CA ILE A 67 -11.41 -15.70 -3.25
C ILE A 67 -11.80 -15.14 -1.87
N ALA A 68 -13.00 -14.57 -1.73
CA ALA A 68 -13.46 -14.05 -0.44
C ALA A 68 -13.67 -15.15 0.63
N ASP A 69 -14.16 -16.32 0.24
CA ASP A 69 -14.38 -17.46 1.14
C ASP A 69 -13.04 -18.12 1.56
N GLU A 70 -12.07 -18.22 0.64
CA GLU A 70 -10.71 -18.68 0.95
C GLU A 70 -9.97 -17.71 1.87
N LEU A 71 -10.04 -16.41 1.60
CA LEU A 71 -9.49 -15.38 2.49
C LEU A 71 -10.10 -15.45 3.90
N ALA A 72 -11.40 -15.67 4.01
CA ALA A 72 -12.07 -15.86 5.29
C ALA A 72 -11.59 -17.13 6.02
N THR A 73 -11.33 -18.21 5.29
CA THR A 73 -10.79 -19.48 5.82
C THR A 73 -9.35 -19.32 6.31
N GLN A 74 -8.57 -18.45 5.66
CA GLN A 74 -7.21 -18.07 6.08
C GLN A 74 -7.19 -17.05 7.24
N GLY A 75 -8.35 -16.67 7.78
CA GLY A 75 -8.48 -15.76 8.92
C GLY A 75 -8.45 -14.27 8.57
N HIS A 76 -8.47 -13.92 7.28
CA HIS A 76 -8.55 -12.53 6.84
C HIS A 76 -9.99 -12.02 6.87
N THR A 77 -10.33 -11.17 7.84
CA THR A 77 -11.66 -10.53 7.90
C THR A 77 -11.68 -9.25 7.05
N ALA A 78 -11.91 -9.38 5.75
CA ALA A 78 -12.11 -8.23 4.88
C ALA A 78 -13.50 -7.61 5.13
N SER A 79 -13.57 -6.39 5.66
CA SER A 79 -14.85 -5.67 5.75
C SER A 79 -15.38 -5.33 4.34
N ARG A 80 -16.70 -5.41 4.17
CA ARG A 80 -17.46 -5.29 2.90
C ARG A 80 -17.23 -4.02 2.07
N THR A 81 -16.41 -3.07 2.54
CA THR A 81 -16.01 -1.83 1.86
C THR A 81 -14.61 -1.92 1.22
N ARG A 82 -13.91 -3.06 1.32
CA ARG A 82 -12.51 -3.23 0.87
C ARG A 82 -12.32 -3.96 -0.47
N VAL A 83 -13.41 -4.18 -1.22
CA VAL A 83 -13.37 -4.83 -2.56
C VAL A 83 -14.31 -4.10 -3.52
N GLY A 84 -14.23 -2.77 -3.54
CA GLY A 84 -15.06 -1.90 -4.40
C GLY A 84 -14.23 -1.26 -5.49
#